data_AF-A0A7D4CPG3-F1
#
_entry.id   AF-A0A7D4CPG3-F1
#
_cell.length_a   1.000
_cell.length_b   1.000
_cell.length_c   1.000
_cell.angle_alpha   90.00
_cell.angle_beta   90.00
_cell.angle_gamma   90.00
#
_symmetry.space_group_name_H-M   'P 1'
#
loop_
_entity.id
_entity.type
_entity.pdbx_description
1 polymer ?
#
loop_
_entity_poly.entity_id
_entity_poly.type
_entity_poly.pdbx_seq_one_letter_code
_entity_poly.pdbx_strand_id
1 'polypeptide(L)'
;MENLFCEETFPLGEEKADSDKDVPDPEVEYAVTIWREIKTVLFPILQAPDPESLWEDTRSKIWSLYESAGFPYEPTDRGFWKWLLEQNHKVSSIRAENENKMWEQGLIRLKNQLLMPPDPDIPT
;
A
#
# COMPACT_ATOMS: atom_id res chain seq x y z
N MET A 1 68.91 28.46 9.17
CA MET A 1 67.93 29.55 9.04
C MET A 1 66.61 28.87 8.76
N GLU A 2 65.80 28.75 9.79
CA GLU A 2 64.46 28.15 9.75
C GLU A 2 63.50 29.11 9.04
N ASN A 3 62.60 28.57 8.23
CA ASN A 3 61.29 29.16 8.01
C ASN A 3 60.28 28.00 8.01
N LEU A 4 59.69 27.79 9.18
CA LEU A 4 58.37 27.18 9.33
C LEU A 4 57.34 28.10 8.69
N PHE A 5 56.38 27.54 7.96
CA PHE A 5 54.95 27.82 8.19
C PHE A 5 54.12 26.67 7.58
N CYS A 6 53.23 26.14 8.43
CA CYS A 6 52.25 25.09 8.16
C CYS A 6 51.03 25.63 7.41
N GLU A 7 50.09 24.70 7.16
CA GLU A 7 48.66 24.89 6.81
C GLU A 7 48.39 24.95 5.30
N GLU A 8 47.55 24.12 4.69
CA GLU A 8 46.54 23.17 5.17
C GLU A 8 46.44 22.03 4.15
N THR A 9 46.37 20.79 4.66
CA THR A 9 45.98 19.61 3.90
C THR A 9 44.53 19.76 3.42
N PHE A 10 44.30 19.80 2.12
CA PHE A 10 43.01 19.44 1.55
C PHE A 10 42.85 17.92 1.68
N PRO A 11 41.90 17.38 2.48
CA PRO A 11 41.41 16.07 2.16
C PRO A 11 40.55 16.24 0.90
N LEU A 12 41.07 15.78 -0.24
CA LEU A 12 40.23 15.26 -1.32
C LEU A 12 39.47 14.06 -0.74
N GLY A 13 38.46 14.36 0.08
CA GLY A 13 37.37 13.46 0.32
C GLY A 13 36.65 13.34 -1.01
N GLU A 14 36.97 12.29 -1.77
CA GLU A 14 36.04 11.72 -2.72
C GLU A 14 34.82 11.26 -1.92
N GLU A 15 33.95 12.21 -1.56
CA GLU A 15 32.54 11.91 -1.39
C GLU A 15 32.10 11.44 -2.77
N LYS A 16 32.12 10.12 -2.95
CA LYS A 16 31.28 9.48 -3.94
C LYS A 16 29.86 9.85 -3.53
N ALA A 17 29.35 10.93 -4.11
CA ALA A 17 27.94 11.16 -4.23
C ALA A 17 27.38 9.89 -4.88
N ASP A 18 26.83 9.03 -4.04
CA ASP A 18 26.05 7.86 -4.44
C ASP A 18 24.75 8.41 -5.05
N SER A 19 24.88 9.04 -6.20
CA SER A 19 23.81 9.37 -7.13
C SER A 19 23.48 8.12 -7.95
N ASP A 20 23.34 6.98 -7.30
CA ASP A 20 22.62 5.86 -7.87
C ASP A 20 21.11 6.11 -7.70
N LYS A 21 20.61 6.93 -8.64
CA LYS A 21 19.32 6.77 -9.31
C LYS A 21 18.07 6.95 -8.43
N ASP A 22 17.59 8.19 -8.42
CA ASP A 22 16.17 8.59 -8.35
C ASP A 22 15.38 8.07 -9.58
N VAL A 23 15.56 6.79 -9.95
CA VAL A 23 14.65 6.14 -10.88
C VAL A 23 13.55 5.52 -10.01
N PRO A 24 12.31 6.04 -10.05
CA PRO A 24 11.23 5.43 -9.31
C PRO A 24 11.11 3.97 -9.73
N ASP A 25 11.08 3.08 -8.74
CA ASP A 25 10.94 1.65 -8.98
C ASP A 25 9.66 1.43 -9.82
N PRO A 26 9.77 0.88 -11.04
CA PRO A 26 8.62 0.72 -11.94
C PRO A 26 7.54 -0.17 -11.33
N GLU A 27 7.91 -1.06 -10.40
CA GLU A 27 6.95 -1.84 -9.63
C GLU A 27 6.15 -0.97 -8.65
N VAL A 28 6.81 0.02 -8.04
CA VAL A 28 6.18 0.99 -7.14
C VAL A 28 5.28 1.94 -7.94
N GLU A 29 5.70 2.43 -9.10
CA GLU A 29 4.84 3.29 -9.95
C GLU A 29 3.56 2.56 -10.39
N TYR A 30 3.69 1.30 -10.77
CA TYR A 30 2.56 0.44 -11.11
C TYR A 30 1.65 0.21 -9.91
N ALA A 31 2.22 -0.11 -8.74
CA ALA A 31 1.46 -0.29 -7.50
C ALA A 31 0.73 1.00 -7.09
N VAL A 32 1.34 2.18 -7.25
CA VAL A 32 0.71 3.48 -7.00
C VAL A 32 -0.48 3.71 -7.94
N THR A 33 -0.34 3.34 -9.21
CA THR A 33 -1.40 3.50 -10.20
C THR A 33 -2.61 2.64 -9.85
N ILE A 34 -2.40 1.34 -9.61
CA ILE A 34 -3.46 0.43 -9.16
C ILE A 34 -4.05 0.93 -7.84
N TRP A 35 -3.21 1.37 -6.91
CA TRP A 35 -3.67 1.81 -5.60
C TRP A 35 -4.60 3.03 -5.66
N ARG A 36 -4.40 3.96 -6.61
CA ARG A 36 -5.32 5.09 -6.82
C ARG A 36 -6.72 4.61 -7.19
N GLU A 37 -6.82 3.56 -8.00
CA GLU A 37 -8.10 2.97 -8.39
C GLU A 37 -8.74 2.23 -7.22
N ILE A 38 -7.96 1.39 -6.52
CA ILE A 38 -8.40 0.72 -5.28
C ILE A 38 -8.90 1.75 -4.27
N LYS A 39 -8.16 2.84 -4.07
CA LYS A 39 -8.53 3.92 -3.14
C LYS A 39 -9.87 4.54 -3.51
N THR A 40 -10.08 4.87 -4.78
CA THR A 40 -11.33 5.45 -5.26
C THR A 40 -12.54 4.56 -4.96
N VAL A 41 -12.37 3.25 -5.12
CA VAL A 41 -13.47 2.28 -4.95
C VAL A 41 -13.68 1.88 -3.50
N LEU A 42 -12.60 1.62 -2.74
CA LEU A 42 -12.68 1.04 -1.40
C LEU A 42 -12.77 2.08 -0.29
N PHE A 43 -12.31 3.32 -0.49
CA PHE A 43 -12.35 4.33 0.58
C PHE A 43 -13.77 4.65 1.10
N PRO A 44 -14.82 4.75 0.25
CA PRO A 44 -16.19 4.98 0.73
C PRO A 44 -16.71 3.86 1.64
N ILE A 45 -16.41 2.60 1.33
CA ILE A 45 -16.87 1.44 2.11
C ILE A 45 -16.09 1.30 3.43
N LEU A 46 -14.81 1.69 3.47
CA LEU A 46 -14.04 1.69 4.72
C LEU A 46 -14.60 2.64 5.79
N GLN A 47 -15.37 3.66 5.37
CA GLN A 47 -15.98 4.63 6.27
C GLN A 47 -17.49 4.45 6.40
N ALA A 48 -18.08 3.53 5.64
CA ALA A 48 -19.51 3.28 5.68
C ALA A 48 -19.93 2.67 7.04
N PRO A 49 -21.07 3.11 7.60
CA PRO A 49 -21.62 2.51 8.82
C PRO A 49 -22.08 1.07 8.59
N ASP A 50 -22.54 0.77 7.38
CA ASP A 50 -22.91 -0.56 6.90
C ASP A 50 -22.13 -0.86 5.61
N PRO A 51 -20.96 -1.51 5.71
CA PRO A 51 -20.16 -1.83 4.53
C PRO A 51 -20.69 -3.03 3.74
N GLU A 52 -21.50 -3.90 4.34
CA GLU A 52 -21.96 -5.13 3.69
C GLU A 52 -22.83 -4.83 2.48
N SER A 53 -23.75 -3.86 2.59
CA SER A 53 -24.62 -3.43 1.50
C SER A 53 -23.88 -2.84 0.29
N LEU A 54 -22.64 -2.37 0.48
CA LEU A 54 -21.79 -1.81 -0.57
C LEU A 54 -20.71 -2.79 -1.05
N TRP A 55 -20.55 -3.93 -0.36
CA TRP A 55 -19.40 -4.79 -0.54
C TRP A 55 -19.39 -5.48 -1.90
N GLU A 56 -20.48 -6.12 -2.33
CA GLU A 56 -20.45 -6.89 -3.59
C GLU A 56 -20.14 -6.01 -4.81
N ASP A 57 -20.71 -4.81 -4.87
CA ASP A 57 -20.42 -3.83 -5.94
C ASP A 57 -18.97 -3.35 -5.90
N THR A 58 -18.45 -3.07 -4.70
CA THR A 58 -17.06 -2.65 -4.48
C THR A 58 -16.10 -3.78 -4.84
N ARG A 59 -16.38 -4.99 -4.35
CA ARG A 59 -15.61 -6.21 -4.59
C ARG A 59 -15.55 -6.51 -6.07
N SER A 60 -16.67 -6.44 -6.79
CA SER A 60 -16.71 -6.69 -8.24
C SER A 60 -15.75 -5.76 -8.99
N LYS A 61 -15.75 -4.46 -8.67
CA LYS A 61 -14.84 -3.49 -9.29
C LYS A 61 -13.36 -3.78 -8.99
N ILE A 62 -13.04 -4.11 -7.74
CA ILE A 62 -11.65 -4.41 -7.34
C ILE A 62 -11.22 -5.78 -7.86
N TRP A 63 -12.15 -6.72 -8.01
CA TRP A 63 -11.91 -8.01 -8.63
C TRP A 63 -11.49 -7.85 -10.10
N SER A 64 -12.10 -6.93 -10.85
CA SER A 64 -11.66 -6.61 -12.22
C SER A 64 -10.24 -6.07 -12.27
N LEU A 65 -9.80 -5.32 -11.24
CA LEU A 65 -8.40 -4.88 -11.13
C LEU A 65 -7.46 -6.05 -10.85
N TYR A 66 -7.89 -6.97 -9.98
CA TYR A 66 -7.15 -8.21 -9.68
C TYR A 66 -7.00 -9.11 -10.91
N GLU A 67 -8.06 -9.22 -11.71
CA GLU A 67 -8.06 -9.91 -13.01
C GLU A 67 -7.14 -9.22 -14.02
N SER A 68 -7.21 -7.89 -14.12
CA SER A 68 -6.36 -7.10 -15.03
C SER A 68 -4.87 -7.18 -14.66
N ALA A 69 -4.57 -7.39 -13.38
CA ALA A 69 -3.23 -7.69 -12.90
C ALA A 69 -2.76 -9.12 -13.21
N GLY A 70 -3.60 -9.94 -13.89
CA GLY A 70 -3.29 -11.29 -14.33
C GLY A 70 -3.43 -12.34 -13.24
N PHE A 71 -4.21 -12.08 -12.19
CA PHE A 71 -4.34 -12.96 -11.02
C PHE A 71 -2.97 -13.39 -10.45
N PRO A 72 -2.22 -12.47 -9.83
CA PRO A 72 -0.92 -12.78 -9.23
C PRO A 72 -1.00 -13.83 -8.09
N TYR A 73 -2.21 -14.12 -7.60
CA TYR A 73 -2.51 -15.29 -6.78
C TYR A 73 -3.69 -16.06 -7.39
N GLU A 74 -4.12 -17.15 -6.75
CA GLU A 74 -5.28 -17.92 -7.19
C GLU A 74 -6.54 -17.04 -7.28
N PRO A 75 -7.44 -17.24 -8.27
CA PRO A 75 -8.68 -16.47 -8.43
C PRO A 75 -9.75 -16.92 -7.41
N THR A 76 -9.39 -16.82 -6.13
CA THR A 76 -10.21 -17.17 -4.96
C THR A 76 -10.28 -15.95 -4.05
N ASP A 77 -11.24 -15.92 -3.12
CA ASP A 77 -11.32 -14.84 -2.13
C ASP A 77 -10.05 -14.72 -1.30
N ARG A 78 -9.40 -15.86 -1.00
CA ARG A 78 -8.12 -15.88 -0.28
C ARG A 78 -7.01 -15.20 -1.10
N GLY A 79 -6.91 -15.51 -2.40
CA GLY A 79 -5.94 -14.89 -3.30
C GLY A 79 -6.20 -13.40 -3.49
N PHE A 80 -7.45 -13.03 -3.70
CA PHE A 80 -7.90 -11.63 -3.79
C PHE A 80 -7.50 -10.81 -2.56
N TRP A 81 -7.83 -11.30 -1.35
CA TRP A 81 -7.47 -10.59 -0.12
C TRP A 81 -5.96 -10.50 0.10
N LYS A 82 -5.20 -11.54 -0.30
CA LYS A 82 -3.74 -11.52 -0.24
C LYS A 82 -3.18 -10.44 -1.16
N TRP A 83 -3.66 -10.38 -2.40
CA TRP A 83 -3.29 -9.34 -3.36
C TRP A 83 -3.61 -7.93 -2.86
N LEU A 84 -4.83 -7.71 -2.39
CA LEU A 84 -5.28 -6.39 -1.93
C LEU A 84 -4.43 -5.87 -0.76
N LEU A 85 -4.11 -6.73 0.21
CA LEU A 85 -3.25 -6.39 1.34
C LEU A 85 -1.81 -6.09 0.90
N GLU A 86 -1.29 -6.83 -0.09
CA GLU A 86 0.03 -6.57 -0.65
C GLU A 86 0.09 -5.20 -1.36
N GLN A 87 -0.93 -4.87 -2.18
CA GLN A 87 -0.99 -3.55 -2.82
C GLN A 87 -1.01 -2.43 -1.77
N ASN A 88 -1.79 -2.61 -0.68
CA ASN A 88 -1.79 -1.67 0.45
C ASN A 88 -0.40 -1.54 1.10
N HIS A 89 0.33 -2.64 1.26
CA HIS A 89 1.66 -2.63 1.85
C HIS A 89 2.68 -1.91 0.96
N LYS A 90 2.66 -2.17 -0.36
CA LYS A 90 3.58 -1.54 -1.33
C LYS A 90 3.51 -0.01 -1.34
N VAL A 91 2.35 0.56 -1.06
CA VAL A 91 2.15 2.02 -0.99
C VAL A 91 2.17 2.58 0.43
N SER A 92 2.52 1.78 1.45
CA SER A 92 2.52 2.25 2.84
C SER A 92 3.61 3.29 3.11
N SER A 93 4.80 3.13 2.51
CA SER A 93 5.95 4.04 2.69
C SER A 93 5.73 5.45 2.14
N ILE A 94 4.75 5.63 1.24
CA ILE A 94 4.47 6.91 0.56
C ILE A 94 3.22 7.63 1.10
N ARG A 95 2.51 7.02 2.07
CA ARG A 95 1.33 7.61 2.71
C ARG A 95 1.67 8.11 4.10
N ALA A 96 0.88 9.06 4.59
CA ALA A 96 0.98 9.50 5.97
C ALA A 96 0.64 8.35 6.95
N GLU A 97 1.27 8.33 8.12
CA GLU A 97 1.12 7.25 9.11
C GLU A 97 -0.34 7.05 9.55
N ASN A 98 -1.09 8.14 9.73
CA ASN A 98 -2.50 8.09 10.07
C ASN A 98 -3.35 7.44 8.96
N GLU A 99 -3.02 7.71 7.70
CA GLU A 99 -3.69 7.09 6.56
C GLU A 99 -3.38 5.59 6.51
N ASN A 100 -2.13 5.17 6.72
CA ASN A 100 -1.77 3.76 6.79
C ASN A 100 -2.56 3.01 7.88
N LYS A 101 -2.65 3.58 9.09
CA LYS A 101 -3.43 2.99 10.18
C LYS A 101 -4.91 2.83 9.83
N MET A 102 -5.51 3.85 9.21
CA MET A 102 -6.91 3.80 8.77
C MET A 102 -7.14 2.69 7.74
N TRP A 103 -6.25 2.56 6.76
CA TRP A 103 -6.34 1.51 5.74
C TRP A 103 -6.15 0.11 6.29
N GLU A 104 -5.13 -0.11 7.13
CA GLU A 104 -4.88 -1.40 7.75
C GLU A 104 -6.05 -1.85 8.61
N GLN A 105 -6.53 -0.97 9.51
CA GLN A 105 -7.66 -1.28 10.39
C GLN A 105 -8.96 -1.45 9.60
N GLY A 106 -9.19 -0.61 8.60
CA GLY A 106 -10.36 -0.67 7.73
C GLY A 106 -10.43 -1.98 6.94
N LEU A 107 -9.32 -2.38 6.31
CA LEU A 107 -9.23 -3.63 5.56
C LEU A 107 -9.41 -4.86 6.45
N ILE A 108 -8.81 -4.87 7.65
CA ILE A 108 -8.99 -5.95 8.63
C ILE A 108 -10.45 -6.03 9.09
N ARG A 109 -11.08 -4.89 9.44
CA ARG A 109 -12.47 -4.83 9.85
C ARG A 109 -13.39 -5.36 8.77
N LEU A 110 -13.23 -4.85 7.54
CA LEU A 110 -14.04 -5.23 6.38
C LEU A 110 -13.90 -6.73 6.11
N LYS A 111 -12.66 -7.24 6.07
CA LYS A 111 -12.41 -8.68 5.88
C LYS A 111 -13.08 -9.53 6.95
N ASN A 112 -13.01 -9.14 8.22
CA ASN A 112 -13.62 -9.91 9.32
C ASN A 112 -15.15 -9.90 9.27
N GLN A 113 -15.76 -8.76 8.97
CA GLN A 113 -17.22 -8.63 8.82
C GLN A 113 -17.75 -9.49 7.67
N LEU A 114 -16.97 -9.66 6.60
CA LEU A 114 -17.41 -10.37 5.41
C LEU A 114 -17.05 -11.86 5.39
N LEU A 115 -15.98 -12.26 6.10
CA LEU A 115 -15.56 -13.66 6.21
C LEU A 115 -16.16 -14.39 7.42
N MET A 116 -16.76 -13.67 8.37
CA MET A 116 -17.56 -14.26 9.43
C MET A 116 -19.03 -13.93 9.13
N PRO A 117 -19.89 -14.90 8.78
CA PRO A 117 -21.32 -14.62 8.70
C PRO A 117 -21.80 -14.07 10.04
N PRO A 118 -22.80 -13.16 10.06
CA PRO A 118 -23.41 -12.74 11.31
C PRO A 118 -23.88 -13.98 12.06
N ASP A 119 -23.49 -14.08 13.33
CA ASP A 119 -23.91 -15.17 14.20
C ASP A 119 -25.44 -15.05 14.35
N PRO A 120 -26.23 -16.02 13.84
CA PRO A 120 -27.70 -15.91 13.81
C PRO A 120 -28.32 -15.85 15.22
N ASP A 121 -27.52 -16.10 16.26
CA ASP A 121 -27.93 -16.15 17.67
C ASP A 121 -27.75 -14.82 18.44
N ILE A 122 -27.27 -13.74 17.80
CA ILE A 122 -27.21 -12.41 18.42
C ILE A 122 -28.42 -11.58 17.96
N PRO A 123 -29.44 -11.34 18.82
CA PRO A 123 -30.57 -10.52 18.45
C PRO A 123 -30.15 -9.04 18.30
N THR A 124 -30.48 -8.45 17.15
CA THR A 124 -30.48 -6.99 16.90
C THR A 124 -31.48 -6.25 17.76
#